data_AF-A0A5C6C9F4-F1
#
_entry.id   AF-A0A5C6C9F4-F1
#
_cell.length_a   1.000
_cell.length_b   1.000
_cell.length_c   1.000
_cell.angle_alpha   90.00
_cell.angle_beta   90.00
_cell.angle_gamma   90.00
#
_symmetry.space_group_name_H-M   'P 1'
#
loop_
_entity.id
_entity.type
_entity.pdbx_description
1 polymer ?
#
loop_
_entity_poly.entity_id
_entity_poly.type
_entity_poly.pdbx_seq_one_letter_code
_entity_poly.pdbx_strand_id
1 'polypeptide(L)'
;MSCCRFACLQLSFLLFLSTNCAVAQVWDANGASPPDGDFGVANNWNPNQVPTSGDTATFNLAETYQVEFTANDGRSGQLNVFAGDVTFVSDNDTPWSYTITGRNQDVDVSDASLTLGAFKAPLNLLVFDDVRVVQNGVLNVEFGSLLDVAGNVGIGGNSGTLSKLTVDGAGTSINFAERVNLGASGATGTLTFQNSTTGNVIAGVLNIASSLANNVTGNVEILSGSELQTSSIEVAAPVLIGGSNLIGDLLVDGPGSALTMTGASTLKIGKAGANHLATVTVSDRAEFNSGTGAITIGDMSTLDIQGGTFNANGPLSMSAGSTLTFNGDQLNAAAGLDNSAAGTLNHFDGTLTVTGGMFLPNAGGPTDSYVIEGPSASEMPHLVIGAGASAPIGDDLIIGDFLTQGELTIEAGGSVTNVTGLLGDSSGSYGTAMVTGNGSTWTNSNGIVVGSGGQGTLNVEAGGDVISNGSSLIGNSPSSIGMATVTGDGSTWNTSIDLRVGHNGQGTLNVEEEGQVSNVAGIIGNLTGSIGMVNVTGDGSTWTNSGNLTVGNIGNGTLNVEAGGGRF
;
A
#
# COMPACT_ATOMS: atom_id res chain seq x y z
N MET A 1 18.31 36.89 -72.73
CA MET A 1 19.23 37.97 -73.13
C MET A 1 19.33 38.96 -71.99
N SER A 2 20.56 39.18 -71.48
CA SER A 2 21.17 40.38 -70.85
C SER A 2 20.37 41.34 -69.96
N CYS A 3 20.90 42.06 -68.97
CA CYS A 3 22.17 42.09 -68.20
C CYS A 3 22.06 43.35 -67.30
N CYS A 4 22.43 43.25 -66.01
CA CYS A 4 23.11 44.23 -65.11
C CYS A 4 22.83 45.76 -65.02
N ARG A 5 22.85 46.21 -63.74
CA ARG A 5 23.48 47.44 -63.12
C ARG A 5 22.69 48.77 -63.14
N PHE A 6 22.74 49.70 -62.15
CA PHE A 6 23.13 49.82 -60.72
C PHE A 6 22.84 51.29 -60.29
N ALA A 7 22.77 51.58 -58.97
CA ALA A 7 22.87 52.88 -58.24
C ALA A 7 21.56 53.49 -57.68
N CYS A 8 21.30 53.38 -56.35
CA CYS A 8 21.63 54.32 -55.23
C CYS A 8 20.70 55.56 -55.19
N LEU A 9 20.07 56.02 -54.11
CA LEU A 9 20.25 55.88 -52.65
C LEU A 9 19.01 56.53 -51.96
N GLN A 10 18.40 55.93 -50.93
CA GLN A 10 18.11 56.58 -49.62
C GLN A 10 17.33 55.66 -48.66
N LEU A 11 18.09 55.18 -47.66
CA LEU A 11 17.77 55.06 -46.24
C LEU A 11 16.29 54.83 -45.84
N SER A 12 16.00 53.58 -45.46
CA SER A 12 15.09 53.29 -44.35
C SER A 12 15.70 52.16 -43.55
N PHE A 13 16.17 52.49 -42.35
CA PHE A 13 16.64 51.56 -41.34
C PHE A 13 15.47 50.67 -40.94
N LEU A 14 15.33 49.51 -41.58
CA LEU A 14 14.58 48.39 -41.00
C LEU A 14 15.60 47.59 -40.20
N LEU A 15 15.53 47.72 -38.88
CA LEU A 15 16.11 46.78 -37.95
C LEU A 15 15.55 45.40 -38.34
N PHE A 16 16.35 44.57 -39.01
CA PHE A 16 16.10 43.14 -38.99
C PHE A 16 16.31 42.71 -37.54
N LEU A 17 15.22 42.58 -36.80
CA LEU A 17 15.16 41.58 -35.73
C LEU A 17 15.44 40.26 -36.45
N SER A 18 16.69 39.81 -36.44
CA SER A 18 17.00 38.43 -36.68
C SER A 18 16.24 37.66 -35.61
N THR A 19 15.12 37.06 -36.00
CA THR A 19 14.68 35.84 -35.34
C THR A 19 15.85 34.88 -35.51
N ASN A 20 16.73 34.80 -34.50
CA ASN A 20 17.72 33.73 -34.46
C ASN A 20 16.90 32.44 -34.55
N CYS A 21 17.00 31.76 -35.69
CA CYS A 21 16.49 30.41 -35.81
C CYS A 21 17.20 29.59 -34.73
N ALA A 22 16.46 28.70 -34.06
CA ALA A 22 17.06 27.73 -33.14
C ALA A 22 18.26 27.04 -33.80
N VAL A 23 19.45 27.13 -33.20
CA VAL A 23 20.64 26.43 -33.68
C VAL A 23 21.00 25.32 -32.69
N ALA A 24 21.35 24.15 -33.21
CA ALA A 24 21.93 23.10 -32.39
C ALA A 24 23.39 23.44 -32.09
N GLN A 25 23.71 23.59 -30.82
CA GLN A 25 25.07 23.76 -30.30
C GLN A 25 25.53 22.39 -29.79
N VAL A 26 26.59 21.87 -30.39
CA VAL A 26 27.13 20.55 -30.06
C VAL A 26 28.32 20.71 -29.12
N TRP A 27 28.31 20.01 -27.99
CA TRP A 27 29.45 19.98 -27.07
C TRP A 27 30.62 19.25 -27.73
N ASP A 28 31.75 19.93 -27.87
CA ASP A 28 32.99 19.34 -28.36
C ASP A 28 34.19 19.59 -27.43
N ALA A 29 33.99 20.36 -26.35
CA ALA A 29 35.01 20.75 -25.38
C ALA A 29 36.29 21.30 -26.02
N ASN A 30 36.17 22.00 -27.16
CA ASN A 30 37.31 22.49 -27.93
C ASN A 30 38.33 21.39 -28.29
N GLY A 31 37.85 20.15 -28.46
CA GLY A 31 38.66 18.96 -28.76
C GLY A 31 39.45 18.39 -27.59
N ALA A 32 39.08 18.68 -26.34
CA ALA A 32 39.68 18.06 -25.15
C ALA A 32 39.34 16.55 -25.05
N SER A 33 40.22 15.78 -24.39
CA SER A 33 39.97 14.37 -24.03
C SER A 33 40.58 14.06 -22.65
N PRO A 34 39.76 13.75 -21.62
CA PRO A 34 38.29 13.73 -21.65
C PRO A 34 37.72 15.13 -22.00
N PRO A 35 36.52 15.21 -22.60
CA PRO A 35 35.91 16.46 -23.04
C PRO A 35 35.28 17.23 -21.86
N ASP A 36 36.07 17.43 -20.80
CA ASP A 36 35.72 18.24 -19.65
C ASP A 36 35.74 19.73 -20.01
N GLY A 37 34.85 20.51 -19.41
CA GLY A 37 34.86 21.95 -19.61
C GLY A 37 33.72 22.70 -18.94
N ASP A 38 33.85 24.02 -18.95
CA ASP A 38 32.84 24.94 -18.45
C ASP A 38 31.72 25.14 -19.48
N PHE A 39 30.46 24.92 -19.07
CA PHE A 39 29.25 25.12 -19.88
C PHE A 39 29.20 26.53 -20.48
N GLY A 40 29.60 27.54 -19.70
CA GLY A 40 29.52 28.96 -20.05
C GLY A 40 30.59 29.43 -21.03
N VAL A 41 31.52 28.56 -21.45
CA VAL A 41 32.61 28.92 -22.38
C VAL A 41 32.22 28.59 -23.81
N ALA A 42 32.05 29.63 -24.64
CA ALA A 42 31.62 29.50 -26.03
C ALA A 42 32.51 28.57 -26.88
N ASN A 43 33.81 28.48 -26.62
CA ASN A 43 34.72 27.62 -27.38
C ASN A 43 34.51 26.12 -27.14
N ASN A 44 33.75 25.72 -26.11
CA ASN A 44 33.44 24.31 -25.84
C ASN A 44 32.23 23.80 -26.66
N TRP A 45 31.65 24.68 -27.46
CA TRP A 45 30.48 24.42 -28.29
C TRP A 45 30.82 24.57 -29.78
N ASN A 46 30.09 23.84 -30.62
CA ASN A 46 30.13 23.96 -32.07
C ASN A 46 28.73 24.24 -32.64
N PRO A 47 28.53 25.39 -33.31
CA PRO A 47 29.49 26.51 -33.45
C PRO A 47 29.84 27.15 -32.10
N ASN A 48 30.95 27.91 -32.02
CA ASN A 48 31.48 28.49 -30.77
C ASN A 48 30.55 29.53 -30.12
N GLN A 49 29.44 29.06 -29.55
CA GLN A 49 28.38 29.83 -28.96
C GLN A 49 27.72 29.01 -27.85
N VAL A 50 27.63 29.60 -26.66
CA VAL A 50 26.89 29.00 -25.54
C VAL A 50 25.40 28.90 -25.92
N PRO A 51 24.74 27.74 -25.72
CA PRO A 51 23.30 27.60 -25.90
C PRO A 51 22.53 28.66 -25.13
N THR A 52 21.46 29.16 -25.74
CA THR A 52 20.49 30.06 -25.10
C THR A 52 19.08 29.47 -25.15
N SER A 53 18.08 30.14 -24.58
CA SER A 53 16.68 29.66 -24.46
C SER A 53 15.99 29.23 -25.77
N GLY A 54 16.54 29.56 -26.94
CA GLY A 54 16.03 29.12 -28.24
C GLY A 54 16.84 28.01 -28.90
N ASP A 55 18.01 27.65 -28.35
CA ASP A 55 18.98 26.74 -28.95
C ASP A 55 18.85 25.31 -28.40
N THR A 56 19.40 24.34 -29.11
CA THR A 56 19.46 22.95 -28.64
C THR A 56 20.88 22.65 -28.17
N ALA A 57 21.07 22.31 -26.90
CA ALA A 57 22.33 21.78 -26.38
C ALA A 57 22.41 20.28 -26.68
N THR A 58 23.44 19.83 -27.39
CA THR A 58 23.61 18.41 -27.76
C THR A 58 24.94 17.86 -27.26
N PHE A 59 24.87 16.77 -26.51
CA PHE A 59 26.00 15.97 -26.03
C PHE A 59 25.97 14.61 -26.73
N ASN A 60 26.97 14.33 -27.57
CA ASN A 60 27.00 13.13 -28.41
C ASN A 60 28.40 12.51 -28.53
N LEU A 61 29.29 12.81 -27.58
CA LEU A 61 30.63 12.23 -27.50
C LEU A 61 30.58 10.95 -26.67
N ALA A 62 31.10 9.84 -27.21
CA ALA A 62 31.14 8.54 -26.54
C ALA A 62 32.29 8.44 -25.52
N GLU A 63 32.37 9.40 -24.60
CA GLU A 63 33.39 9.49 -23.53
C GLU A 63 32.69 9.72 -22.17
N THR A 64 33.44 9.57 -21.07
CA THR A 64 33.00 9.95 -19.72
C THR A 64 33.63 11.31 -19.37
N TYR A 65 32.81 12.30 -19.02
CA TYR A 65 33.29 13.67 -18.79
C TYR A 65 32.37 14.50 -17.91
N GLN A 66 32.93 15.58 -17.38
CA GLN A 66 32.25 16.54 -16.53
C GLN A 66 32.05 17.88 -17.23
N VAL A 67 30.83 18.38 -17.15
CA VAL A 67 30.46 19.72 -17.59
C VAL A 67 30.21 20.56 -16.35
N GLU A 68 31.14 21.46 -16.09
CA GLU A 68 31.08 22.36 -14.94
C GLU A 68 30.24 23.58 -15.32
N PHE A 69 29.26 23.91 -14.51
CA PHE A 69 28.63 25.22 -14.54
C PHE A 69 29.45 26.10 -13.60
N THR A 70 29.94 27.26 -14.07
CA THR A 70 30.65 28.33 -13.31
C THR A 70 29.79 29.60 -13.10
N ALA A 71 28.54 29.56 -13.56
CA ALA A 71 27.52 30.59 -13.33
C ALA A 71 26.10 30.00 -13.26
N ASN A 72 25.21 30.67 -12.52
CA ASN A 72 23.81 30.27 -12.34
C ASN A 72 22.86 30.88 -13.40
N ASP A 73 23.19 30.71 -14.68
CA ASP A 73 22.45 31.29 -15.81
C ASP A 73 22.31 30.36 -17.02
N GLY A 74 22.67 29.07 -16.88
CA GLY A 74 22.56 28.06 -17.92
C GLY A 74 21.13 27.95 -18.45
N ARG A 75 20.94 28.15 -19.76
CA ARG A 75 19.63 28.10 -20.43
C ARG A 75 19.73 27.48 -21.81
N SER A 76 18.81 26.56 -22.12
CA SER A 76 18.62 26.05 -23.47
C SER A 76 17.15 26.02 -23.83
N GLY A 77 16.88 25.92 -25.12
CA GLY A 77 15.58 25.51 -25.62
C GLY A 77 15.35 24.02 -25.37
N GLN A 78 16.29 23.17 -25.80
CA GLN A 78 16.25 21.70 -25.71
C GLN A 78 17.58 21.15 -25.17
N LEU A 79 17.57 19.98 -24.53
CA LEU A 79 18.77 19.24 -24.13
C LEU A 79 18.74 17.81 -24.70
N ASN A 80 19.77 17.44 -25.44
CA ASN A 80 19.95 16.11 -25.99
C ASN A 80 21.24 15.48 -25.47
N VAL A 81 21.14 14.29 -24.88
CA VAL A 81 22.27 13.47 -24.46
C VAL A 81 22.16 12.12 -25.16
N PHE A 82 22.99 11.92 -26.18
CA PHE A 82 22.87 10.82 -27.15
C PHE A 82 24.07 9.86 -27.19
N ALA A 83 25.16 10.17 -26.48
CA ALA A 83 26.25 9.24 -26.25
C ALA A 83 27.09 9.67 -25.03
N GLY A 84 27.79 8.70 -24.45
CA GLY A 84 28.74 8.91 -23.36
C GLY A 84 28.11 8.97 -21.97
N ASP A 85 28.96 9.24 -20.98
CA ASP A 85 28.58 9.40 -19.58
C ASP A 85 28.86 10.85 -19.17
N VAL A 86 27.81 11.68 -19.17
CA VAL A 86 27.92 13.12 -18.94
C VAL A 86 27.53 13.42 -17.49
N THR A 87 28.42 14.07 -16.74
CA THR A 87 28.10 14.56 -15.40
C THR A 87 28.02 16.08 -15.40
N PHE A 88 26.89 16.63 -15.00
CA PHE A 88 26.73 18.07 -14.81
C PHE A 88 26.97 18.43 -13.34
N VAL A 89 27.87 19.36 -13.09
CA VAL A 89 28.27 19.77 -11.73
C VAL A 89 28.24 21.29 -11.59
N SER A 90 27.98 21.79 -10.38
CA SER A 90 28.26 23.18 -10.02
C SER A 90 29.70 23.33 -9.47
N ASP A 91 30.30 24.49 -9.62
CA ASP A 91 31.57 24.83 -8.94
C ASP A 91 31.39 25.23 -7.46
N ASN A 92 30.18 25.08 -6.92
CA ASN A 92 29.73 25.65 -5.65
C ASN A 92 28.91 24.63 -4.83
N ASP A 93 29.03 24.70 -3.50
CA ASP A 93 28.30 23.87 -2.53
C ASP A 93 26.78 24.11 -2.57
N THR A 94 26.31 25.25 -3.09
CA THR A 94 24.89 25.53 -3.32
C THR A 94 24.47 25.19 -4.76
N PRO A 95 23.30 24.58 -4.98
CA PRO A 95 22.90 24.15 -6.30
C PRO A 95 22.71 25.33 -7.26
N TRP A 96 23.32 25.21 -8.42
CA TRP A 96 22.98 26.03 -9.59
C TRP A 96 21.90 25.38 -10.42
N SER A 97 21.28 26.15 -11.30
CA SER A 97 20.14 25.71 -12.10
C SER A 97 20.45 25.81 -13.58
N TYR A 98 20.28 24.70 -14.28
CA TYR A 98 20.18 24.66 -15.73
C TYR A 98 18.70 24.61 -16.12
N THR A 99 18.25 25.59 -16.92
CA THR A 99 16.83 25.70 -17.30
C THR A 99 16.60 25.37 -18.77
N ILE A 100 15.67 24.45 -19.04
CA ILE A 100 15.15 24.13 -20.37
C ILE A 100 13.82 24.85 -20.56
N THR A 101 13.79 25.80 -21.50
CA THR A 101 12.77 26.86 -21.57
C THR A 101 11.77 26.75 -22.71
N GLY A 102 12.00 25.86 -23.68
CA GLY A 102 11.06 25.66 -24.78
C GLY A 102 9.80 24.94 -24.31
N ARG A 103 8.63 25.35 -24.83
CA ARG A 103 7.32 24.71 -24.54
C ARG A 103 6.97 23.56 -25.51
N ASN A 104 7.93 23.13 -26.33
CA ASN A 104 7.87 21.94 -27.19
C ASN A 104 9.30 21.36 -27.35
N GLN A 105 10.10 21.47 -26.31
CA GLN A 105 11.52 21.15 -26.34
C GLN A 105 11.88 20.36 -25.10
N ASP A 106 12.20 19.09 -25.35
CA ASP A 106 12.31 18.08 -24.31
C ASP A 106 13.75 18.01 -23.76
N VAL A 107 13.91 17.33 -22.63
CA VAL A 107 15.18 16.69 -22.29
C VAL A 107 15.14 15.27 -22.80
N ASP A 108 16.06 14.91 -23.70
CA ASP A 108 16.21 13.56 -24.23
C ASP A 108 17.52 12.94 -23.78
N VAL A 109 17.43 11.85 -23.02
CA VAL A 109 18.57 10.99 -22.68
C VAL A 109 18.37 9.64 -23.37
N SER A 110 19.19 9.35 -24.38
CA SER A 110 19.04 8.19 -25.26
C SER A 110 20.39 7.52 -25.52
N ASP A 111 20.52 6.23 -25.20
CA ASP A 111 21.75 5.43 -25.37
C ASP A 111 22.99 6.08 -24.73
N ALA A 112 22.77 6.77 -23.61
CA ALA A 112 23.74 7.58 -22.89
C ALA A 112 23.37 7.73 -21.42
N SER A 113 24.30 8.22 -20.60
CA SER A 113 24.06 8.57 -19.20
C SER A 113 24.17 10.07 -18.97
N LEU A 114 23.23 10.63 -18.21
CA LEU A 114 23.30 11.97 -17.65
C LEU A 114 23.23 11.87 -16.12
N THR A 115 24.24 12.39 -15.42
CA THR A 115 24.24 12.53 -13.96
C THR A 115 24.15 14.02 -13.59
N LEU A 116 23.21 14.34 -12.70
CA LEU A 116 23.05 15.66 -12.10
C LEU A 116 23.70 15.67 -10.71
N GLY A 117 24.78 16.42 -10.60
CA GLY A 117 25.52 16.63 -9.38
C GLY A 117 26.60 15.59 -9.11
N ALA A 118 27.56 15.98 -8.28
CA ALA A 118 28.56 15.12 -7.69
C ALA A 118 28.79 15.56 -6.24
N PHE A 119 29.62 14.84 -5.48
CA PHE A 119 29.92 15.19 -4.09
C PHE A 119 30.29 16.68 -3.93
N LYS A 120 29.49 17.42 -3.14
CA LYS A 120 29.58 18.87 -2.89
C LYS A 120 29.30 19.79 -4.08
N ALA A 121 28.83 19.26 -5.19
CA ALA A 121 28.60 19.99 -6.41
C ALA A 121 27.21 19.69 -6.99
N PRO A 122 26.11 20.07 -6.30
CA PRO A 122 24.75 19.80 -6.77
C PRO A 122 24.37 20.64 -7.99
N LEU A 123 23.55 20.10 -8.89
CA LEU A 123 23.01 20.87 -10.01
C LEU A 123 21.53 20.56 -10.24
N ASN A 124 20.71 21.60 -10.17
CA ASN A 124 19.29 21.50 -10.48
C ASN A 124 19.08 21.55 -12.00
N LEU A 125 18.19 20.70 -12.50
CA LEU A 125 17.68 20.75 -13.86
C LEU A 125 16.20 21.12 -13.81
N LEU A 126 15.86 22.28 -14.37
CA LEU A 126 14.49 22.80 -14.42
C LEU A 126 13.97 22.68 -15.86
N VAL A 127 12.93 21.87 -16.06
CA VAL A 127 12.40 21.52 -17.39
C VAL A 127 10.96 22.00 -17.49
N PHE A 128 10.70 22.96 -18.38
CA PHE A 128 9.34 23.50 -18.57
C PHE A 128 8.45 22.66 -19.50
N ASP A 129 8.93 21.50 -19.91
CA ASP A 129 8.27 20.57 -20.83
C ASP A 129 8.57 19.12 -20.42
N ASP A 130 8.60 18.18 -21.37
CA ASP A 130 8.79 16.76 -21.10
C ASP A 130 10.27 16.36 -20.87
N VAL A 131 10.46 15.30 -20.09
CA VAL A 131 11.73 14.55 -19.99
C VAL A 131 11.51 13.14 -20.52
N ARG A 132 12.41 12.67 -21.40
CA ARG A 132 12.40 11.31 -21.93
C ARG A 132 13.74 10.63 -21.70
N VAL A 133 13.70 9.49 -21.02
CA VAL A 133 14.83 8.60 -20.83
C VAL A 133 14.52 7.30 -21.58
N VAL A 134 15.20 7.07 -22.70
CA VAL A 134 14.84 6.03 -23.67
C VAL A 134 16.09 5.30 -24.20
N GLN A 135 15.92 4.18 -24.91
CA GLN A 135 17.01 3.44 -25.58
C GLN A 135 18.24 3.21 -24.69
N ASN A 136 18.11 2.51 -23.57
CA ASN A 136 19.23 2.32 -22.62
C ASN A 136 19.71 3.58 -21.91
N GLY A 137 18.99 4.70 -22.06
CA GLY A 137 19.29 5.95 -21.37
C GLY A 137 19.24 5.80 -19.85
N VAL A 138 20.15 6.51 -19.18
CA VAL A 138 20.26 6.57 -17.72
C VAL A 138 20.28 8.03 -17.28
N LEU A 139 19.39 8.39 -16.35
CA LEU A 139 19.39 9.70 -15.71
C LEU A 139 19.57 9.53 -14.20
N ASN A 140 20.67 10.00 -13.65
CA ASN A 140 20.91 9.99 -12.21
C ASN A 140 20.78 11.41 -11.66
N VAL A 141 20.00 11.57 -10.60
CA VAL A 141 19.90 12.79 -9.81
C VAL A 141 20.58 12.49 -8.49
N GLU A 142 21.63 13.23 -8.15
CA GLU A 142 22.50 12.89 -7.02
C GLU A 142 22.88 14.12 -6.20
N PHE A 143 23.41 13.86 -5.00
CA PHE A 143 24.15 14.82 -4.18
C PHE A 143 23.46 16.16 -3.88
N GLY A 144 22.15 16.15 -3.63
CA GLY A 144 21.40 17.38 -3.29
C GLY A 144 20.84 18.12 -4.51
N SER A 145 20.94 17.51 -5.70
CA SER A 145 20.36 18.04 -6.93
C SER A 145 18.84 17.88 -6.96
N LEU A 146 18.19 18.75 -7.72
CA LEU A 146 16.75 18.69 -8.02
C LEU A 146 16.53 18.48 -9.52
N LEU A 147 15.65 17.54 -9.86
CA LEU A 147 15.04 17.48 -11.19
C LEU A 147 13.57 17.94 -11.11
N ASP A 148 13.29 19.14 -11.62
CA ASP A 148 11.96 19.75 -11.63
C ASP A 148 11.40 19.76 -13.06
N VAL A 149 10.26 19.08 -13.28
CA VAL A 149 9.69 18.85 -14.61
C VAL A 149 8.23 19.29 -14.61
N ALA A 150 7.92 20.29 -15.44
CA ALA A 150 6.57 20.82 -15.60
C ALA A 150 5.72 19.97 -16.57
N GLY A 151 6.34 19.23 -17.49
CA GLY A 151 5.68 18.30 -18.39
C GLY A 151 5.68 16.86 -17.88
N ASN A 152 5.48 15.93 -18.81
CA ASN A 152 5.49 14.50 -18.57
C ASN A 152 6.91 13.96 -18.45
N VAL A 153 7.05 12.89 -17.68
CA VAL A 153 8.30 12.12 -17.62
C VAL A 153 8.06 10.74 -18.22
N GLY A 154 8.80 10.40 -19.27
CA GLY A 154 8.77 9.09 -19.91
C GLY A 154 10.07 8.32 -19.66
N ILE A 155 9.98 7.13 -19.07
CA ILE A 155 11.11 6.23 -18.83
C ILE A 155 10.84 4.91 -19.55
N GLY A 156 11.64 4.62 -20.58
CA GLY A 156 11.42 3.51 -21.49
C GLY A 156 10.46 3.89 -22.62
N GLY A 157 10.88 3.66 -23.86
CA GLY A 157 10.10 4.07 -25.04
C GLY A 157 10.44 3.35 -26.35
N ASN A 158 11.38 2.40 -26.33
CA ASN A 158 11.76 1.61 -27.50
C ASN A 158 11.83 0.13 -27.15
N SER A 159 11.21 -0.70 -27.99
CA SER A 159 11.07 -2.14 -27.77
C SER A 159 12.42 -2.81 -27.45
N GLY A 160 12.47 -3.56 -26.35
CA GLY A 160 13.65 -4.34 -25.95
C GLY A 160 14.79 -3.52 -25.32
N THR A 161 14.54 -2.27 -24.91
CA THR A 161 15.53 -1.41 -24.24
C THR A 161 15.21 -1.25 -22.75
N LEU A 162 16.22 -0.94 -21.93
CA LEU A 162 16.07 -0.73 -20.49
C LEU A 162 16.51 0.67 -20.12
N SER A 163 15.58 1.53 -19.73
CA SER A 163 15.88 2.91 -19.33
C SER A 163 15.65 3.11 -17.84
N LYS A 164 16.50 3.93 -17.20
CA LYS A 164 16.49 4.12 -15.76
C LYS A 164 16.58 5.59 -15.38
N LEU A 165 15.79 5.99 -14.38
CA LEU A 165 15.99 7.21 -13.60
C LEU A 165 16.30 6.81 -12.15
N THR A 166 17.42 7.28 -11.59
CA THR A 166 17.78 7.08 -10.19
C THR A 166 17.79 8.41 -9.46
N VAL A 167 17.18 8.48 -8.28
CA VAL A 167 17.29 9.58 -7.33
C VAL A 167 18.04 9.04 -6.12
N ASP A 168 19.21 9.60 -5.85
CA ASP A 168 20.14 9.05 -4.86
C ASP A 168 20.65 10.13 -3.89
N GLY A 169 20.54 9.81 -2.60
CA GLY A 169 21.20 10.53 -1.53
C GLY A 169 20.33 11.59 -0.85
N ALA A 170 20.65 11.87 0.40
CA ALA A 170 19.94 12.86 1.19
C ALA A 170 19.99 14.26 0.57
N GLY A 171 18.84 14.94 0.57
CA GLY A 171 18.66 16.28 -0.03
C GLY A 171 18.44 16.28 -1.54
N THR A 172 18.69 15.16 -2.22
CA THR A 172 18.34 14.98 -3.62
C THR A 172 16.84 14.77 -3.75
N SER A 173 16.21 15.38 -4.77
CA SER A 173 14.76 15.27 -4.95
C SER A 173 14.34 15.40 -6.41
N ILE A 174 13.07 15.03 -6.66
CA ILE A 174 12.36 15.33 -7.91
C ILE A 174 11.07 16.10 -7.63
N ASN A 175 10.60 16.84 -8.63
CA ASN A 175 9.27 17.40 -8.66
C ASN A 175 8.67 17.26 -10.06
N PHE A 176 7.72 16.35 -10.24
CA PHE A 176 7.08 16.09 -11.53
C PHE A 176 5.62 16.56 -11.49
N ALA A 177 5.29 17.57 -12.30
CA ALA A 177 3.98 18.22 -12.28
C ALA A 177 2.90 17.39 -12.98
N GLU A 178 3.25 16.65 -14.04
CA GLU A 178 2.32 15.90 -14.87
C GLU A 178 2.58 14.39 -14.75
N ARG A 179 2.20 13.61 -15.77
CA ARG A 179 2.23 12.14 -15.71
C ARG A 179 3.64 11.59 -15.80
N VAL A 180 3.87 10.50 -15.10
CA VAL A 180 5.08 9.68 -15.22
C VAL A 180 4.69 8.37 -15.87
N ASN A 181 5.39 7.99 -16.94
CA ASN A 181 5.13 6.76 -17.70
C ASN A 181 6.37 5.88 -17.69
N LEU A 182 6.26 4.70 -17.08
CA LEU A 182 7.32 3.68 -17.09
C LEU A 182 6.94 2.54 -18.03
N GLY A 183 7.82 2.27 -18.99
CA GLY A 183 7.67 1.19 -19.96
C GLY A 183 6.68 1.52 -21.08
N ALA A 184 7.00 2.45 -21.97
CA ALA A 184 6.24 2.62 -23.21
C ALA A 184 6.82 1.77 -24.36
N SER A 185 5.99 1.39 -25.32
CA SER A 185 6.41 0.78 -26.61
C SER A 185 7.26 -0.50 -26.51
N GLY A 186 7.00 -1.36 -25.52
CA GLY A 186 7.71 -2.63 -25.33
C GLY A 186 9.10 -2.53 -24.65
N ALA A 187 9.35 -1.41 -23.97
CA ALA A 187 10.56 -1.16 -23.20
C ALA A 187 10.39 -1.50 -21.71
N THR A 188 11.53 -1.62 -21.02
CA THR A 188 11.60 -1.61 -19.56
C THR A 188 11.94 -0.20 -19.08
N GLY A 189 11.14 0.35 -18.17
CA GLY A 189 11.41 1.61 -17.49
C GLY A 189 11.52 1.41 -15.98
N THR A 190 12.58 1.93 -15.36
CA THR A 190 12.78 1.85 -13.91
C THR A 190 12.97 3.24 -13.29
N LEU A 191 12.27 3.51 -12.19
CA LEU A 191 12.46 4.69 -11.34
C LEU A 191 12.83 4.24 -9.93
N THR A 192 14.02 4.59 -9.46
CA THR A 192 14.53 4.18 -8.13
C THR A 192 14.78 5.40 -7.27
N PHE A 193 14.32 5.36 -6.02
CA PHE A 193 14.66 6.28 -4.94
C PHE A 193 15.46 5.53 -3.89
N GLN A 194 16.64 6.03 -3.51
CA GLN A 194 17.50 5.34 -2.57
C GLN A 194 18.34 6.29 -1.71
N ASN A 195 18.83 5.76 -0.59
CA ASN A 195 19.73 6.44 0.34
C ASN A 195 19.14 7.75 0.92
N SER A 196 17.92 7.64 1.45
CA SER A 196 17.25 8.70 2.22
C SER A 196 16.91 9.96 1.41
N THR A 197 16.47 9.78 0.17
CA THR A 197 15.91 10.91 -0.61
C THR A 197 14.56 11.33 -0.04
N THR A 198 14.31 12.64 0.04
CA THR A 198 13.09 13.21 0.64
C THR A 198 12.57 14.36 -0.21
N GLY A 199 11.29 14.71 -0.06
CA GLY A 199 10.67 15.79 -0.84
C GLY A 199 10.38 15.44 -2.30
N ASN A 200 10.43 14.16 -2.66
CA ASN A 200 10.07 13.69 -4.01
C ASN A 200 8.56 13.79 -4.21
N VAL A 201 8.14 14.50 -5.27
CA VAL A 201 6.71 14.69 -5.58
C VAL A 201 6.41 14.32 -7.03
N ILE A 202 5.35 13.53 -7.22
CA ILE A 202 4.70 13.28 -8.51
C ILE A 202 3.24 13.74 -8.41
N ALA A 203 2.94 14.93 -8.94
CA ALA A 203 1.60 15.52 -8.85
C ALA A 203 0.60 14.89 -9.84
N GLY A 204 1.07 14.42 -10.99
CA GLY A 204 0.27 13.68 -11.96
C GLY A 204 0.18 12.19 -11.66
N VAL A 205 -0.45 11.44 -12.57
CA VAL A 205 -0.60 9.98 -12.42
C VAL A 205 0.73 9.27 -12.65
N LEU A 206 1.08 8.36 -11.74
CA LEU A 206 2.21 7.45 -11.88
C LEU A 206 1.75 6.16 -12.60
N ASN A 207 2.11 6.03 -13.87
CA ASN A 207 1.79 4.88 -14.71
C ASN A 207 2.97 3.91 -14.73
N ILE A 208 2.82 2.76 -14.09
CA ILE A 208 3.82 1.68 -14.06
C ILE A 208 3.35 0.59 -15.02
N ALA A 209 3.98 0.45 -16.18
CA ALA A 209 3.58 -0.50 -17.22
C ALA A 209 2.13 -0.35 -17.75
N SER A 210 1.47 0.78 -17.50
CA SER A 210 0.09 1.04 -17.94
C SER A 210 0.05 1.57 -19.37
N SER A 211 0.25 0.67 -20.34
CA SER A 211 0.45 0.96 -21.76
C SER A 211 -0.46 0.15 -22.68
N LEU A 212 -0.65 0.61 -23.91
CA LEU A 212 -1.33 -0.15 -24.97
C LEU A 212 -0.36 -0.97 -25.83
N ALA A 213 0.94 -0.86 -25.58
CA ALA A 213 1.98 -1.65 -26.23
C ALA A 213 2.12 -3.04 -25.59
N ASN A 214 2.68 -4.00 -26.32
CA ASN A 214 2.96 -5.33 -25.80
C ASN A 214 4.36 -5.40 -25.15
N ASN A 215 4.56 -6.35 -24.23
CA ASN A 215 5.85 -6.67 -23.60
C ASN A 215 6.49 -5.46 -22.91
N VAL A 216 5.70 -4.82 -22.06
CA VAL A 216 6.10 -3.63 -21.33
C VAL A 216 6.44 -4.03 -19.91
N THR A 217 7.55 -3.49 -19.39
CA THR A 217 7.89 -3.60 -17.97
C THR A 217 8.10 -2.23 -17.36
N GLY A 218 7.50 -1.98 -16.20
CA GLY A 218 7.65 -0.75 -15.43
C GLY A 218 7.98 -1.11 -13.98
N ASN A 219 9.02 -0.50 -13.43
CA ASN A 219 9.46 -0.76 -12.06
C ASN A 219 9.61 0.56 -11.29
N VAL A 220 9.05 0.61 -10.09
CA VAL A 220 9.31 1.69 -9.14
C VAL A 220 9.84 1.09 -7.85
N GLU A 221 10.95 1.63 -7.35
CA GLU A 221 11.63 1.16 -6.14
C GLU A 221 11.82 2.34 -5.19
N ILE A 222 11.36 2.22 -3.95
CA ILE A 222 11.57 3.19 -2.88
C ILE A 222 12.29 2.50 -1.74
N LEU A 223 13.57 2.83 -1.59
CA LEU A 223 14.53 2.05 -0.82
C LEU A 223 15.25 2.91 0.23
N SER A 224 15.78 2.23 1.25
CA SER A 224 16.79 2.78 2.17
C SER A 224 16.39 4.13 2.80
N GLY A 225 15.17 4.22 3.34
CA GLY A 225 14.69 5.40 4.04
C GLY A 225 14.21 6.53 3.12
N SER A 226 13.94 6.23 1.84
CA SER A 226 13.50 7.24 0.86
C SER A 226 11.99 7.43 0.88
N GLU A 227 11.54 8.63 0.54
CA GLU A 227 10.13 9.00 0.55
C GLU A 227 9.64 9.43 -0.84
N LEU A 228 8.43 9.00 -1.22
CA LEU A 228 7.72 9.48 -2.41
C LEU A 228 6.30 9.94 -2.06
N GLN A 229 5.97 11.17 -2.42
CA GLN A 229 4.59 11.65 -2.45
C GLN A 229 4.03 11.61 -3.87
N THR A 230 2.83 11.06 -4.05
CA THR A 230 2.22 10.96 -5.38
C THR A 230 0.70 11.17 -5.39
N SER A 231 0.12 11.25 -6.58
CA SER A 231 -1.33 11.24 -6.79
C SER A 231 -1.83 9.81 -7.04
N SER A 232 -2.61 9.57 -8.09
CA SER A 232 -3.09 8.24 -8.46
C SER A 232 -1.97 7.39 -9.07
N ILE A 233 -2.04 6.08 -8.84
CA ILE A 233 -1.07 5.09 -9.34
C ILE A 233 -1.83 4.04 -10.16
N GLU A 234 -1.30 3.70 -11.33
CA GLU A 234 -1.80 2.63 -12.19
C GLU A 234 -0.67 1.64 -12.51
N VAL A 235 -0.73 0.45 -11.92
CA VAL A 235 0.26 -0.64 -12.11
C VAL A 235 -0.31 -1.67 -13.08
N ALA A 236 0.26 -1.82 -14.27
CA ALA A 236 -0.22 -2.65 -15.37
C ALA A 236 -1.76 -2.56 -15.59
N ALA A 237 -2.31 -1.35 -15.46
CA ALA A 237 -3.76 -1.10 -15.43
C ALA A 237 -4.17 -0.08 -16.51
N PRO A 238 -3.97 -0.39 -17.81
CA PRO A 238 -4.24 0.56 -18.89
C PRO A 238 -5.73 0.97 -18.95
N VAL A 239 -5.97 2.24 -19.29
CA VAL A 239 -7.32 2.82 -19.38
C VAL A 239 -8.22 2.03 -20.33
N LEU A 240 -7.71 1.62 -21.50
CA LEU A 240 -8.37 0.72 -22.44
C LEU A 240 -7.73 -0.67 -22.35
N ILE A 241 -8.53 -1.72 -22.48
CA ILE A 241 -7.99 -3.08 -22.59
C ILE A 241 -7.23 -3.15 -23.92
N GLY A 242 -5.91 -3.25 -23.81
CA GLY A 242 -4.95 -3.25 -24.90
C GLY A 242 -3.57 -3.56 -24.32
N GLY A 243 -2.60 -3.87 -25.19
CA GLY A 243 -1.36 -4.47 -24.74
C GLY A 243 -1.53 -5.94 -24.33
N SER A 244 -0.43 -6.67 -24.39
CA SER A 244 -0.29 -8.03 -23.89
C SER A 244 1.04 -8.10 -23.16
N ASN A 245 1.11 -8.86 -22.06
CA ASN A 245 2.33 -8.99 -21.26
C ASN A 245 2.80 -7.63 -20.70
N LEU A 246 1.96 -7.04 -19.84
CA LEU A 246 2.29 -5.83 -19.08
C LEU A 246 2.75 -6.27 -17.70
N ILE A 247 3.98 -5.94 -17.31
CA ILE A 247 4.57 -6.30 -16.02
C ILE A 247 4.85 -5.00 -15.26
N GLY A 248 4.08 -4.73 -14.23
CA GLY A 248 4.25 -3.55 -13.39
C GLY A 248 4.61 -3.94 -11.97
N ASP A 249 5.76 -3.49 -11.49
CA ASP A 249 6.22 -3.76 -10.13
C ASP A 249 6.46 -2.45 -9.38
N LEU A 250 5.88 -2.35 -8.18
CA LEU A 250 6.08 -1.25 -7.25
C LEU A 250 6.54 -1.80 -5.91
N LEU A 251 7.77 -1.48 -5.52
CA LEU A 251 8.40 -1.90 -4.28
C LEU A 251 8.62 -0.71 -3.35
N VAL A 252 8.14 -0.83 -2.12
CA VAL A 252 8.52 0.04 -0.99
C VAL A 252 9.20 -0.83 0.04
N ASP A 253 10.50 -0.62 0.26
CA ASP A 253 11.33 -1.54 1.03
C ASP A 253 12.31 -0.82 1.96
N GLY A 254 12.44 -1.36 3.15
CA GLY A 254 13.43 -0.95 4.14
C GLY A 254 12.92 0.08 5.14
N PRO A 255 13.54 0.14 6.35
CA PRO A 255 13.08 1.01 7.41
C PRO A 255 13.11 2.49 7.01
N GLY A 256 11.99 3.18 7.25
CA GLY A 256 11.81 4.60 6.94
C GLY A 256 11.51 4.87 5.47
N SER A 257 11.49 3.85 4.60
CA SER A 257 11.02 4.02 3.23
C SER A 257 9.50 4.19 3.23
N ALA A 258 9.00 5.20 2.53
CA ALA A 258 7.57 5.51 2.54
C ALA A 258 7.05 5.96 1.18
N LEU A 259 5.87 5.47 0.81
CA LEU A 259 5.07 6.02 -0.28
C LEU A 259 3.79 6.60 0.29
N THR A 260 3.47 7.86 -0.06
CA THR A 260 2.24 8.52 0.36
C THR A 260 1.46 9.08 -0.83
N MET A 261 0.26 8.57 -1.03
CA MET A 261 -0.70 9.11 -1.99
C MET A 261 -1.60 10.15 -1.33
N THR A 262 -1.96 11.22 -2.06
CA THR A 262 -2.71 12.34 -1.48
C THR A 262 -4.11 12.56 -2.06
N GLY A 263 -5.02 13.03 -1.19
CA GLY A 263 -6.39 13.36 -1.57
C GLY A 263 -7.23 12.13 -1.92
N ALA A 264 -8.15 12.29 -2.88
CA ALA A 264 -9.02 11.23 -3.38
C ALA A 264 -8.37 10.41 -4.52
N SER A 265 -7.05 10.28 -4.51
CA SER A 265 -6.29 9.51 -5.50
C SER A 265 -6.63 8.02 -5.45
N THR A 266 -6.63 7.37 -6.60
CA THR A 266 -6.92 5.94 -6.74
C THR A 266 -5.65 5.11 -6.92
N LEU A 267 -5.64 3.90 -6.38
CA LEU A 267 -4.60 2.89 -6.64
C LEU A 267 -5.22 1.73 -7.43
N LYS A 268 -4.69 1.48 -8.63
CA LYS A 268 -5.10 0.33 -9.45
C LYS A 268 -3.93 -0.63 -9.61
N ILE A 269 -4.08 -1.82 -9.06
CA ILE A 269 -3.08 -2.90 -9.14
C ILE A 269 -3.62 -3.90 -10.15
N GLY A 270 -3.23 -3.69 -11.41
CA GLY A 270 -3.59 -4.51 -12.55
C GLY A 270 -5.02 -4.33 -13.04
N LYS A 271 -5.27 -4.96 -14.19
CA LYS A 271 -6.57 -4.99 -14.87
C LYS A 271 -6.62 -6.22 -15.75
N ALA A 272 -7.79 -6.85 -15.83
CA ALA A 272 -8.04 -8.00 -16.69
C ALA A 272 -7.53 -7.76 -18.13
N GLY A 273 -6.65 -8.64 -18.60
CA GLY A 273 -5.96 -8.53 -19.88
C GLY A 273 -5.06 -9.74 -20.14
N ALA A 274 -4.46 -9.81 -21.33
CA ALA A 274 -3.65 -10.96 -21.74
C ALA A 274 -2.28 -10.92 -21.04
N ASN A 275 -2.14 -11.69 -19.95
CA ASN A 275 -0.92 -11.80 -19.14
C ASN A 275 -0.47 -10.45 -18.54
N HIS A 276 -1.40 -9.64 -18.04
CA HIS A 276 -1.02 -8.51 -17.21
C HIS A 276 -0.65 -9.03 -15.81
N LEU A 277 0.53 -8.66 -15.32
CA LEU A 277 1.01 -8.96 -13.98
C LEU A 277 1.33 -7.65 -13.29
N ALA A 278 0.57 -7.33 -12.25
CA ALA A 278 0.84 -6.17 -11.40
C ALA A 278 1.19 -6.64 -10.00
N THR A 279 2.31 -6.17 -9.48
CA THR A 279 2.76 -6.44 -8.12
C THR A 279 2.97 -5.14 -7.38
N VAL A 280 2.40 -5.02 -6.20
CA VAL A 280 2.78 -4.01 -5.21
C VAL A 280 3.32 -4.75 -4.00
N THR A 281 4.54 -4.44 -3.60
CA THR A 281 5.20 -5.04 -2.43
C THR A 281 5.54 -3.96 -1.41
N VAL A 282 5.18 -4.19 -0.15
CA VAL A 282 5.59 -3.35 0.99
C VAL A 282 6.33 -4.22 1.99
N SER A 283 7.63 -3.96 2.17
CA SER A 283 8.51 -4.87 2.91
C SER A 283 9.45 -4.18 3.89
N ASP A 284 10.02 -4.96 4.81
CA ASP A 284 11.07 -4.55 5.76
C ASP A 284 10.78 -3.21 6.46
N ARG A 285 9.63 -3.15 7.16
CA ARG A 285 9.16 -1.99 7.95
C ARG A 285 8.92 -0.72 7.12
N ALA A 286 8.77 -0.84 5.81
CA ALA A 286 8.32 0.24 4.97
C ALA A 286 6.82 0.53 5.16
N GLU A 287 6.42 1.75 4.79
CA GLU A 287 5.03 2.19 4.86
C GLU A 287 4.48 2.60 3.49
N PHE A 288 3.30 2.09 3.14
CA PHE A 288 2.51 2.58 2.03
C PHE A 288 1.22 3.20 2.55
N ASN A 289 1.08 4.51 2.38
CA ASN A 289 -0.13 5.27 2.68
C ASN A 289 -0.89 5.58 1.39
N SER A 290 -2.00 4.90 1.14
CA SER A 290 -2.85 5.16 -0.04
C SER A 290 -3.68 6.43 0.12
N GLY A 291 -4.31 6.89 -0.97
CA GLY A 291 -5.28 7.97 -0.92
C GLY A 291 -6.64 7.50 -0.42
N THR A 292 -7.60 8.42 -0.34
CA THR A 292 -8.99 8.12 0.04
C THR A 292 -9.85 7.61 -1.13
N GLY A 293 -9.30 7.60 -2.35
CA GLY A 293 -9.97 7.04 -3.52
C GLY A 293 -9.94 5.51 -3.52
N ALA A 294 -10.64 4.90 -4.48
CA ALA A 294 -10.73 3.45 -4.58
C ALA A 294 -9.36 2.78 -4.78
N ILE A 295 -9.19 1.63 -4.12
CA ILE A 295 -8.06 0.72 -4.26
C ILE A 295 -8.59 -0.58 -4.86
N THR A 296 -8.08 -0.96 -6.02
CA THR A 296 -8.54 -2.15 -6.74
C THR A 296 -7.38 -3.08 -7.02
N ILE A 297 -7.49 -4.34 -6.59
CA ILE A 297 -6.60 -5.43 -6.99
C ILE A 297 -7.30 -6.22 -8.11
N GLY A 298 -6.77 -6.08 -9.32
CA GLY A 298 -7.28 -6.70 -10.52
C GLY A 298 -6.88 -8.18 -10.66
N ASP A 299 -7.43 -8.83 -11.68
CA ASP A 299 -7.10 -10.21 -12.05
C ASP A 299 -5.57 -10.40 -12.27
N MET A 300 -5.06 -11.58 -11.89
CA MET A 300 -3.63 -11.96 -11.92
C MET A 300 -2.68 -10.95 -11.27
N SER A 301 -3.16 -10.17 -10.30
CA SER A 301 -2.39 -9.11 -9.65
C SER A 301 -2.28 -9.35 -8.16
N THR A 302 -1.19 -8.85 -7.58
CA THR A 302 -0.81 -9.13 -6.20
C THR A 302 -0.55 -7.84 -5.44
N LEU A 303 -1.17 -7.71 -4.27
CA LEU A 303 -0.69 -6.84 -3.20
C LEU A 303 -0.05 -7.73 -2.13
N ASP A 304 1.24 -7.53 -1.91
CA ASP A 304 2.06 -8.38 -1.06
C ASP A 304 2.70 -7.54 0.05
N ILE A 305 2.40 -7.87 1.28
CA ILE A 305 2.99 -7.21 2.45
C ILE A 305 3.94 -8.24 3.08
N GLN A 306 5.21 -7.85 3.23
CA GLN A 306 6.32 -8.70 3.70
C GLN A 306 7.23 -7.97 4.71
N GLY A 307 6.79 -7.82 5.94
CA GLY A 307 7.47 -7.06 7.01
C GLY A 307 7.03 -5.61 7.10
N GLY A 308 6.10 -5.14 6.26
CA GLY A 308 5.72 -3.74 6.09
C GLY A 308 4.34 -3.37 6.66
N THR A 309 3.90 -2.14 6.38
CA THR A 309 2.55 -1.66 6.71
C THR A 309 1.87 -1.04 5.50
N PHE A 310 0.68 -1.54 5.15
CA PHE A 310 -0.15 -0.95 4.11
C PHE A 310 -1.38 -0.29 4.73
N ASN A 311 -1.50 1.03 4.56
CA ASN A 311 -2.64 1.82 5.00
C ASN A 311 -3.56 2.10 3.80
N ALA A 312 -4.61 1.29 3.68
CA ALA A 312 -5.71 1.43 2.73
C ALA A 312 -6.71 2.49 3.22
N ASN A 313 -6.47 3.76 2.91
CA ASN A 313 -7.28 4.90 3.36
C ASN A 313 -8.60 5.07 2.58
N GLY A 314 -8.73 4.39 1.44
CA GLY A 314 -9.94 4.33 0.63
C GLY A 314 -10.48 2.90 0.49
N PRO A 315 -11.65 2.72 -0.14
CA PRO A 315 -12.29 1.40 -0.24
C PRO A 315 -11.39 0.41 -1.00
N LEU A 316 -11.07 -0.72 -0.37
CA LEU A 316 -10.26 -1.78 -0.94
C LEU A 316 -11.16 -2.89 -1.51
N SER A 317 -10.93 -3.23 -2.78
CA SER A 317 -11.68 -4.28 -3.48
C SER A 317 -10.76 -5.21 -4.25
N MET A 318 -11.14 -6.48 -4.28
CA MET A 318 -10.40 -7.56 -4.93
C MET A 318 -11.23 -8.14 -6.08
N SER A 319 -10.56 -8.52 -7.17
CA SER A 319 -11.16 -9.22 -8.30
C SER A 319 -10.91 -10.73 -8.22
N ALA A 320 -11.71 -11.54 -8.92
CA ALA A 320 -11.35 -12.93 -9.17
C ALA A 320 -9.92 -13.04 -9.74
N GLY A 321 -9.14 -13.98 -9.25
CA GLY A 321 -7.75 -14.19 -9.68
C GLY A 321 -6.72 -13.21 -9.11
N SER A 322 -7.15 -12.20 -8.36
CA SER A 322 -6.25 -11.34 -7.56
C SER A 322 -5.76 -12.07 -6.31
N THR A 323 -4.62 -11.62 -5.77
CA THR A 323 -4.08 -12.11 -4.50
C THR A 323 -3.75 -10.94 -3.58
N LEU A 324 -4.15 -11.03 -2.32
CA LEU A 324 -3.73 -10.17 -1.23
C LEU A 324 -3.09 -11.05 -0.16
N THR A 325 -1.82 -10.83 0.11
CA THR A 325 -1.07 -11.59 1.12
C THR A 325 -0.46 -10.63 2.12
N PHE A 326 -0.56 -10.97 3.40
CA PHE A 326 0.20 -10.34 4.47
C PHE A 326 0.49 -11.40 5.54
N ASN A 327 1.77 -11.52 5.91
CA ASN A 327 2.27 -12.61 6.76
C ASN A 327 3.18 -12.05 7.86
N GLY A 328 2.58 -11.79 9.02
CA GLY A 328 3.25 -11.18 10.17
C GLY A 328 3.20 -9.65 10.14
N ASP A 329 2.36 -9.10 9.28
CA ASP A 329 2.37 -7.70 8.87
C ASP A 329 1.09 -6.95 9.23
N GLN A 330 1.03 -5.67 8.87
CA GLN A 330 -0.12 -4.81 9.13
C GLN A 330 -0.81 -4.34 7.85
N LEU A 331 -2.10 -4.64 7.75
CA LEU A 331 -3.01 -4.06 6.77
C LEU A 331 -4.11 -3.29 7.50
N ASN A 332 -4.19 -1.98 7.25
CA ASN A 332 -5.22 -1.11 7.80
C ASN A 332 -6.19 -0.70 6.68
N ALA A 333 -7.36 -1.33 6.61
CA ALA A 333 -8.43 -1.02 5.68
C ALA A 333 -9.43 -0.04 6.29
N ALA A 334 -9.24 1.26 6.05
CA ALA A 334 -9.99 2.34 6.69
C ALA A 334 -11.37 2.65 6.08
N ALA A 335 -11.73 1.98 4.99
CA ALA A 335 -13.03 2.12 4.35
C ALA A 335 -13.59 0.76 3.89
N GLY A 336 -13.29 -0.30 4.63
CA GLY A 336 -13.70 -1.67 4.32
C GLY A 336 -12.76 -2.41 3.36
N LEU A 337 -13.00 -3.71 3.24
CA LEU A 337 -12.31 -4.65 2.36
C LEU A 337 -13.36 -5.58 1.74
N ASP A 338 -13.45 -5.56 0.41
CA ASP A 338 -14.41 -6.34 -0.37
C ASP A 338 -13.71 -7.40 -1.23
N ASN A 339 -13.82 -8.66 -0.82
CA ASN A 339 -13.38 -9.85 -1.57
C ASN A 339 -14.57 -10.66 -2.15
N SER A 340 -15.73 -10.04 -2.32
CA SER A 340 -16.93 -10.70 -2.86
C SER A 340 -16.77 -11.25 -4.28
N ALA A 341 -15.78 -10.76 -5.03
CA ALA A 341 -15.47 -11.27 -6.36
C ALA A 341 -14.54 -12.51 -6.36
N ALA A 342 -14.24 -13.11 -5.20
CA ALA A 342 -13.45 -14.34 -5.08
C ALA A 342 -11.96 -14.18 -5.47
N GLY A 343 -11.31 -13.12 -4.99
CA GLY A 343 -9.86 -13.08 -4.93
C GLY A 343 -9.31 -13.97 -3.80
N THR A 344 -8.00 -14.18 -3.81
CA THR A 344 -7.29 -14.95 -2.77
C THR A 344 -6.84 -14.00 -1.66
N LEU A 345 -7.51 -14.06 -0.50
CA LEU A 345 -7.12 -13.33 0.71
C LEU A 345 -6.33 -14.27 1.64
N ASN A 346 -5.02 -14.03 1.76
CA ASN A 346 -4.13 -14.79 2.63
C ASN A 346 -3.80 -13.97 3.88
N HIS A 347 -4.64 -14.06 4.90
CA HIS A 347 -4.40 -13.51 6.23
C HIS A 347 -3.85 -14.61 7.13
N PHE A 348 -2.57 -14.94 6.93
CA PHE A 348 -1.96 -16.06 7.65
C PHE A 348 -1.39 -15.67 9.00
N ASP A 349 -0.86 -14.45 9.13
CA ASP A 349 -0.29 -13.93 10.37
C ASP A 349 -0.33 -12.40 10.35
N GLY A 350 -0.14 -11.77 11.50
CA GLY A 350 -0.21 -10.32 11.65
C GLY A 350 -1.65 -9.78 11.74
N THR A 351 -1.79 -8.47 11.66
CA THR A 351 -3.04 -7.75 11.98
C THR A 351 -3.70 -7.19 10.73
N LEU A 352 -4.96 -7.60 10.51
CA LEU A 352 -5.90 -6.93 9.61
C LEU A 352 -6.83 -6.04 10.43
N THR A 353 -6.69 -4.74 10.29
CA THR A 353 -7.62 -3.77 10.90
C THR A 353 -8.59 -3.26 9.86
N VAL A 354 -9.88 -3.51 10.05
CA VAL A 354 -10.95 -2.93 9.23
C VAL A 354 -11.67 -1.86 10.05
N THR A 355 -11.64 -0.62 9.56
CA THR A 355 -12.48 0.48 10.06
C THR A 355 -13.29 1.03 8.90
N GLY A 356 -14.47 1.58 9.19
CA GLY A 356 -15.41 1.99 8.16
C GLY A 356 -15.85 0.85 7.22
N GLY A 357 -16.92 1.09 6.46
CA GLY A 357 -17.33 0.19 5.38
C GLY A 357 -17.68 -1.24 5.84
N MET A 358 -17.51 -2.19 4.91
CA MET A 358 -17.80 -3.61 5.13
C MET A 358 -16.52 -4.44 4.99
N PHE A 359 -16.41 -5.49 5.80
CA PHE A 359 -15.49 -6.60 5.58
C PHE A 359 -16.26 -7.76 4.95
N LEU A 360 -15.94 -8.08 3.69
CA LEU A 360 -16.53 -9.18 2.94
C LEU A 360 -15.40 -10.13 2.50
N PRO A 361 -14.99 -11.11 3.34
CA PRO A 361 -13.80 -11.92 3.08
C PRO A 361 -13.97 -12.97 1.98
N ASN A 362 -15.20 -13.36 1.64
CA ASN A 362 -15.49 -14.51 0.81
C ASN A 362 -16.22 -14.15 -0.49
N ALA A 363 -16.11 -15.06 -1.46
CA ALA A 363 -16.85 -15.01 -2.71
C ALA A 363 -18.37 -14.90 -2.47
N GLY A 364 -19.08 -14.17 -3.32
CA GLY A 364 -20.54 -14.05 -3.24
C GLY A 364 -21.05 -13.13 -2.11
N GLY A 365 -20.16 -12.57 -1.30
CA GLY A 365 -20.48 -11.66 -0.20
C GLY A 365 -20.78 -12.42 1.10
N PRO A 366 -21.77 -11.99 1.91
CA PRO A 366 -22.01 -12.53 3.24
C PRO A 366 -22.82 -13.84 3.17
N THR A 367 -22.33 -14.86 2.46
CA THR A 367 -23.03 -16.15 2.32
C THR A 367 -22.28 -17.32 2.93
N ASP A 368 -20.97 -17.21 3.08
CA ASP A 368 -20.10 -18.35 3.41
C ASP A 368 -19.43 -18.17 4.79
N SER A 369 -18.95 -19.28 5.35
CA SER A 369 -18.16 -19.29 6.59
C SER A 369 -16.83 -18.59 6.39
N TYR A 370 -16.30 -17.98 7.45
CA TYR A 370 -14.96 -17.40 7.45
C TYR A 370 -14.13 -17.99 8.59
N VAL A 371 -12.87 -18.29 8.29
CA VAL A 371 -11.92 -18.90 9.24
C VAL A 371 -10.75 -17.95 9.44
N ILE A 372 -10.49 -17.59 10.69
CA ILE A 372 -9.32 -16.83 11.13
C ILE A 372 -8.30 -17.87 11.62
N GLU A 373 -7.41 -18.28 10.73
CA GLU A 373 -6.35 -19.26 11.01
C GLU A 373 -5.10 -19.05 10.14
N GLY A 374 -3.94 -19.33 10.72
CA GLY A 374 -2.68 -19.44 9.97
C GLY A 374 -2.46 -20.86 9.43
N PRO A 375 -1.55 -21.09 8.48
CA PRO A 375 -1.25 -22.42 7.96
C PRO A 375 -0.44 -23.29 8.94
N SER A 376 0.06 -22.74 10.04
CA SER A 376 0.82 -23.44 11.08
C SER A 376 0.55 -22.91 12.50
N ALA A 377 1.00 -23.66 13.51
CA ALA A 377 0.80 -23.32 14.92
C ALA A 377 1.56 -22.07 15.40
N SER A 378 2.56 -21.59 14.64
CA SER A 378 3.34 -20.40 15.00
C SER A 378 2.75 -19.09 14.51
N GLU A 379 1.83 -19.15 13.56
CA GLU A 379 1.18 -17.99 12.97
C GLU A 379 -0.10 -17.66 13.75
N MET A 380 -0.37 -16.37 13.94
CA MET A 380 -1.46 -15.88 14.78
C MET A 380 -2.17 -14.70 14.07
N PRO A 381 -3.01 -14.99 13.08
CA PRO A 381 -3.76 -13.95 12.40
C PRO A 381 -4.74 -13.29 13.36
N HIS A 382 -4.68 -11.95 13.38
CA HIS A 382 -5.53 -11.11 14.21
C HIS A 382 -6.41 -10.23 13.34
N LEU A 383 -7.73 -10.43 13.40
CA LEU A 383 -8.72 -9.58 12.74
C LEU A 383 -9.27 -8.57 13.75
N VAL A 384 -9.21 -7.28 13.40
CA VAL A 384 -9.83 -6.19 14.16
C VAL A 384 -10.95 -5.57 13.33
N ILE A 385 -12.18 -5.61 13.85
CA ILE A 385 -13.33 -4.89 13.31
C ILE A 385 -13.58 -3.68 14.22
N GLY A 386 -13.11 -2.52 13.75
CA GLY A 386 -13.09 -1.27 14.51
C GLY A 386 -14.22 -0.30 14.13
N ALA A 387 -13.99 0.97 14.44
CA ALA A 387 -15.00 2.04 14.33
C ALA A 387 -15.69 2.10 12.95
N GLY A 388 -17.02 2.01 12.96
CA GLY A 388 -17.85 2.14 11.76
C GLY A 388 -17.72 1.01 10.75
N ALA A 389 -16.93 -0.04 11.04
CA ALA A 389 -16.85 -1.23 10.22
C ALA A 389 -17.96 -2.23 10.57
N SER A 390 -18.37 -2.98 9.56
CA SER A 390 -19.28 -4.11 9.71
C SER A 390 -18.74 -5.35 9.02
N ALA A 391 -18.84 -6.51 9.64
CA ALA A 391 -18.42 -7.79 9.09
C ALA A 391 -19.59 -8.77 9.10
N PRO A 392 -20.45 -8.75 8.06
CA PRO A 392 -21.45 -9.78 7.89
C PRO A 392 -20.83 -11.04 7.28
N ILE A 393 -20.73 -12.08 8.10
CA ILE A 393 -20.36 -13.43 7.69
C ILE A 393 -21.65 -14.23 7.52
N GLY A 394 -21.79 -14.95 6.40
CA GLY A 394 -23.07 -15.56 6.03
C GLY A 394 -23.40 -16.85 6.77
N ASP A 395 -22.36 -17.54 7.22
CA ASP A 395 -22.45 -18.81 7.92
C ASP A 395 -21.57 -18.78 9.18
N ASP A 396 -20.76 -19.79 9.44
CA ASP A 396 -19.97 -19.86 10.67
C ASP A 396 -18.76 -18.92 10.63
N LEU A 397 -18.46 -18.31 11.78
CA LEU A 397 -17.20 -17.59 12.01
C LEU A 397 -16.33 -18.45 12.92
N ILE A 398 -15.23 -18.96 12.37
CA ILE A 398 -14.31 -19.88 13.04
C ILE A 398 -13.03 -19.13 13.40
N ILE A 399 -12.62 -19.21 14.66
CA ILE A 399 -11.46 -18.54 15.20
C ILE A 399 -10.53 -19.61 15.78
N GLY A 400 -9.43 -19.88 15.08
CA GLY A 400 -8.51 -20.98 15.37
C GLY A 400 -9.08 -22.37 15.07
N ASP A 401 -8.55 -23.03 14.05
CA ASP A 401 -8.91 -24.40 13.65
C ASP A 401 -7.64 -25.28 13.45
N PHE A 402 -7.78 -26.57 13.19
CA PHE A 402 -6.72 -27.54 12.83
C PHE A 402 -5.29 -27.34 13.41
N LEU A 403 -5.14 -27.33 14.75
CA LEU A 403 -3.84 -27.16 15.46
C LEU A 403 -3.20 -25.77 15.31
N THR A 404 -3.96 -24.76 14.90
CA THR A 404 -3.50 -23.39 14.67
C THR A 404 -4.18 -22.43 15.65
N GLN A 405 -3.89 -21.13 15.50
CA GLN A 405 -4.37 -20.07 16.37
C GLN A 405 -5.09 -19.01 15.54
N GLY A 406 -6.00 -18.26 16.17
CA GLY A 406 -6.67 -17.12 15.56
C GLY A 406 -7.19 -16.14 16.61
N GLU A 407 -7.20 -14.86 16.25
CA GLU A 407 -7.68 -13.79 17.13
C GLU A 407 -8.69 -12.89 16.43
N LEU A 408 -9.77 -12.56 17.14
CA LEU A 408 -10.76 -11.57 16.74
C LEU A 408 -10.84 -10.47 17.80
N THR A 409 -10.86 -9.22 17.37
CA THR A 409 -11.22 -8.07 18.19
C THR A 409 -12.32 -7.28 17.52
N ILE A 410 -13.38 -6.98 18.27
CA ILE A 410 -14.48 -6.12 17.85
C ILE A 410 -14.44 -4.93 18.79
N GLU A 411 -14.10 -3.76 18.26
CA GLU A 411 -13.84 -2.59 19.07
C GLU A 411 -14.40 -1.29 18.50
N ALA A 412 -14.44 -0.26 19.35
CA ALA A 412 -14.78 1.12 18.98
C ALA A 412 -16.10 1.27 18.16
N GLY A 413 -17.10 0.41 18.41
CA GLY A 413 -18.38 0.44 17.68
C GLY A 413 -18.43 -0.42 16.42
N GLY A 414 -17.45 -1.31 16.21
CA GLY A 414 -17.48 -2.31 15.14
C GLY A 414 -18.58 -3.35 15.34
N SER A 415 -19.09 -3.93 14.26
CA SER A 415 -20.18 -4.92 14.32
C SER A 415 -19.86 -6.17 13.51
N VAL A 416 -19.99 -7.34 14.13
CA VAL A 416 -19.86 -8.65 13.47
C VAL A 416 -21.18 -9.40 13.54
N THR A 417 -21.59 -10.01 12.42
CA THR A 417 -22.76 -10.90 12.40
C THR A 417 -22.41 -12.22 11.70
N ASN A 418 -22.87 -13.35 12.23
CA ASN A 418 -22.65 -14.67 11.66
C ASN A 418 -23.72 -15.66 12.13
N VAL A 419 -23.68 -16.91 11.64
CA VAL A 419 -24.58 -17.98 12.10
C VAL A 419 -24.11 -18.53 13.44
N THR A 420 -23.02 -19.31 13.47
CA THR A 420 -22.41 -19.83 14.71
C THR A 420 -21.00 -19.29 14.87
N GLY A 421 -20.66 -18.81 16.06
CA GLY A 421 -19.29 -18.42 16.40
C GLY A 421 -18.57 -19.60 17.03
N LEU A 422 -17.44 -20.03 16.47
CA LEU A 422 -16.67 -21.19 16.94
C LEU A 422 -15.26 -20.74 17.34
N LEU A 423 -14.90 -20.86 18.62
CA LEU A 423 -13.57 -20.51 19.13
C LEU A 423 -12.83 -21.78 19.55
N GLY A 424 -11.67 -22.02 18.94
CA GLY A 424 -10.92 -23.26 19.12
C GLY A 424 -11.72 -24.46 18.61
N ASP A 425 -11.93 -24.54 17.30
CA ASP A 425 -12.86 -25.50 16.72
C ASP A 425 -12.38 -26.96 16.75
N SER A 426 -11.10 -27.17 16.47
CA SER A 426 -10.49 -28.50 16.45
C SER A 426 -9.62 -28.78 17.67
N SER A 427 -9.42 -30.06 17.97
CA SER A 427 -8.50 -30.50 19.03
C SER A 427 -7.11 -29.89 18.81
N GLY A 428 -6.62 -29.15 19.80
CA GLY A 428 -5.30 -28.51 19.79
C GLY A 428 -5.23 -27.15 19.08
N SER A 429 -6.34 -26.62 18.55
CA SER A 429 -6.43 -25.23 18.10
C SER A 429 -6.78 -24.27 19.25
N TYR A 430 -6.46 -22.99 19.06
CA TYR A 430 -6.70 -21.92 20.01
C TYR A 430 -7.44 -20.76 19.35
N GLY A 431 -8.62 -20.41 19.86
CA GLY A 431 -9.39 -19.27 19.39
C GLY A 431 -9.60 -18.23 20.49
N THR A 432 -9.25 -16.98 20.23
CA THR A 432 -9.49 -15.87 21.16
C THR A 432 -10.37 -14.81 20.50
N ALA A 433 -11.43 -14.38 21.18
CA ALA A 433 -12.22 -13.24 20.75
C ALA A 433 -12.37 -12.23 21.88
N MET A 434 -12.27 -10.94 21.53
CA MET A 434 -12.52 -9.82 22.41
C MET A 434 -13.58 -8.90 21.81
N VAL A 435 -14.62 -8.60 22.57
CA VAL A 435 -15.64 -7.61 22.21
C VAL A 435 -15.57 -6.49 23.24
N THR A 436 -15.05 -5.33 22.83
CA THR A 436 -14.68 -4.25 23.75
C THR A 436 -15.15 -2.88 23.27
N GLY A 437 -15.50 -2.00 24.21
CA GLY A 437 -15.92 -0.63 23.90
C GLY A 437 -17.41 -0.52 23.58
N ASN A 438 -18.01 0.57 24.05
CA ASN A 438 -19.43 0.84 23.88
C ASN A 438 -19.87 0.86 22.41
N GLY A 439 -20.88 0.05 22.10
CA GLY A 439 -21.46 -0.08 20.75
C GLY A 439 -20.78 -1.13 19.89
N SER A 440 -19.71 -1.78 20.37
CA SER A 440 -19.12 -2.94 19.70
C SER A 440 -20.02 -4.16 19.89
N THR A 441 -20.40 -4.83 18.80
CA THR A 441 -21.40 -5.90 18.85
C THR A 441 -20.97 -7.16 18.10
N TRP A 442 -21.21 -8.33 18.71
CA TRP A 442 -21.13 -9.63 18.03
C TRP A 442 -22.49 -10.34 18.07
N THR A 443 -23.18 -10.41 16.93
CA THR A 443 -24.51 -11.05 16.83
C THR A 443 -24.45 -12.38 16.07
N ASN A 444 -24.89 -13.43 16.72
CA ASN A 444 -24.95 -14.78 16.16
C ASN A 444 -26.42 -15.15 15.95
N SER A 445 -26.81 -15.56 14.73
CA SER A 445 -28.18 -16.02 14.48
C SER A 445 -28.47 -17.39 15.10
N ASN A 446 -27.42 -18.14 15.44
CA ASN A 446 -27.43 -19.30 16.31
C ASN A 446 -26.66 -18.97 17.61
N GLY A 447 -25.75 -19.83 18.04
CA GLY A 447 -25.00 -19.71 19.29
C GLY A 447 -23.54 -19.33 19.10
N ILE A 448 -22.86 -19.12 20.22
CA ILE A 448 -21.39 -19.15 20.28
C ILE A 448 -20.96 -20.44 21.00
N VAL A 449 -19.92 -21.08 20.47
CA VAL A 449 -19.25 -22.22 21.08
C VAL A 449 -17.82 -21.82 21.43
N VAL A 450 -17.54 -21.68 22.72
CA VAL A 450 -16.22 -21.34 23.25
C VAL A 450 -15.52 -22.62 23.68
N GLY A 451 -14.42 -22.98 23.01
CA GLY A 451 -13.79 -24.29 23.16
C GLY A 451 -14.66 -25.37 22.52
N SER A 452 -14.82 -25.31 21.19
CA SER A 452 -15.66 -26.25 20.43
C SER A 452 -15.05 -27.66 20.40
N GLY A 453 -13.76 -27.77 20.06
CA GLY A 453 -12.95 -28.99 20.14
C GLY A 453 -11.58 -28.77 20.77
N GLY A 454 -11.05 -27.55 20.66
CA GLY A 454 -9.78 -27.09 21.22
C GLY A 454 -9.96 -26.19 22.44
N GLN A 455 -9.17 -25.12 22.48
CA GLN A 455 -9.22 -24.11 23.53
C GLN A 455 -9.84 -22.82 22.97
N GLY A 456 -10.88 -22.31 23.62
CA GLY A 456 -11.52 -21.06 23.24
C GLY A 456 -11.55 -20.07 24.40
N THR A 457 -11.29 -18.79 24.10
CA THR A 457 -11.40 -17.68 25.06
C THR A 457 -12.27 -16.58 24.50
N LEU A 458 -13.34 -16.21 25.22
CA LEU A 458 -14.19 -15.07 24.88
C LEU A 458 -14.11 -14.02 26.00
N ASN A 459 -13.71 -12.80 25.68
CA ASN A 459 -13.75 -11.66 26.59
C ASN A 459 -14.76 -10.64 26.07
N VAL A 460 -15.70 -10.25 26.93
CA VAL A 460 -16.66 -9.17 26.67
C VAL A 460 -16.45 -8.10 27.73
N GLU A 461 -15.94 -6.95 27.32
CA GLU A 461 -15.46 -5.94 28.26
C GLU A 461 -15.77 -4.50 27.82
N ALA A 462 -15.65 -3.56 28.76
CA ALA A 462 -15.75 -2.12 28.52
C ALA A 462 -16.97 -1.68 27.68
N GLY A 463 -18.13 -2.30 27.86
CA GLY A 463 -19.37 -1.97 27.13
C GLY A 463 -19.60 -2.74 25.83
N GLY A 464 -18.83 -3.80 25.58
CA GLY A 464 -19.06 -4.73 24.47
C GLY A 464 -20.35 -5.54 24.64
N ASP A 465 -21.00 -5.88 23.53
CA ASP A 465 -22.28 -6.59 23.54
C ASP A 465 -22.26 -7.84 22.64
N VAL A 466 -22.60 -9.00 23.21
CA VAL A 466 -22.66 -10.27 22.51
C VAL A 466 -24.09 -10.80 22.55
N ILE A 467 -24.63 -11.11 21.37
CA ILE A 467 -25.99 -11.61 21.19
C ILE A 467 -25.93 -12.98 20.52
N SER A 468 -26.60 -13.97 21.11
CA SER A 468 -26.72 -15.33 20.58
C SER A 468 -28.19 -15.71 20.48
N ASN A 469 -28.72 -15.83 19.26
CA ASN A 469 -30.12 -16.18 18.99
C ASN A 469 -30.40 -17.71 19.02
N GLY A 470 -29.41 -18.50 19.41
CA GLY A 470 -29.50 -19.94 19.68
C GLY A 470 -28.99 -20.30 21.06
N SER A 471 -28.51 -21.54 21.21
CA SER A 471 -27.86 -22.03 22.44
C SER A 471 -26.35 -21.80 22.38
N SER A 472 -25.78 -21.32 23.48
CA SER A 472 -24.34 -21.09 23.63
C SER A 472 -23.70 -22.14 24.52
N LEU A 473 -22.47 -22.54 24.18
CA LEU A 473 -21.75 -23.64 24.82
C LEU A 473 -20.34 -23.20 25.20
N ILE A 474 -19.88 -23.56 26.39
CA ILE A 474 -18.51 -23.34 26.87
C ILE A 474 -17.94 -24.71 27.25
N GLY A 475 -16.85 -25.14 26.61
CA GLY A 475 -16.31 -26.49 26.75
C GLY A 475 -17.23 -27.54 26.13
N ASN A 476 -17.34 -27.54 24.81
CA ASN A 476 -18.33 -28.31 24.06
C ASN A 476 -18.01 -29.80 23.92
N SER A 477 -16.78 -30.15 23.61
CA SER A 477 -16.34 -31.52 23.31
C SER A 477 -15.46 -32.12 24.42
N PRO A 478 -15.27 -33.45 24.48
CA PRO A 478 -14.34 -34.06 25.43
C PRO A 478 -12.94 -33.44 25.30
N SER A 479 -12.30 -33.13 26.43
CA SER A 479 -10.99 -32.47 26.51
C SER A 479 -10.90 -31.03 25.99
N SER A 480 -11.96 -30.48 25.38
CA SER A 480 -12.01 -29.06 25.04
C SER A 480 -12.04 -28.19 26.30
N ILE A 481 -11.49 -26.98 26.19
CA ILE A 481 -11.46 -25.99 27.27
C ILE A 481 -12.06 -24.70 26.74
N GLY A 482 -13.20 -24.30 27.30
CA GLY A 482 -13.80 -23.00 27.04
C GLY A 482 -13.67 -22.08 28.25
N MET A 483 -13.30 -20.83 28.01
CA MET A 483 -13.28 -19.78 29.02
C MET A 483 -13.98 -18.54 28.48
N ALA A 484 -15.00 -18.04 29.18
CA ALA A 484 -15.63 -16.78 28.86
C ALA A 484 -15.62 -15.85 30.06
N THR A 485 -15.34 -14.57 29.83
CA THR A 485 -15.37 -13.51 30.84
C THR A 485 -16.25 -12.38 30.32
N VAL A 486 -17.21 -11.95 31.13
CA VAL A 486 -18.03 -10.75 30.88
C VAL A 486 -17.79 -9.79 32.04
N THR A 487 -17.14 -8.67 31.76
CA THR A 487 -16.65 -7.75 32.80
C THR A 487 -16.80 -6.27 32.43
N GLY A 488 -16.98 -5.41 33.41
CA GLY A 488 -17.13 -3.96 33.22
C GLY A 488 -18.56 -3.51 32.93
N ASP A 489 -18.84 -2.25 33.26
CA ASP A 489 -20.13 -1.59 33.04
C ASP A 489 -20.53 -1.64 31.56
N GLY A 490 -21.82 -1.93 31.32
CA GLY A 490 -22.40 -2.06 30.00
C GLY A 490 -22.01 -3.32 29.21
N SER A 491 -21.09 -4.14 29.70
CA SER A 491 -20.69 -5.37 28.99
C SER A 491 -21.76 -6.45 29.14
N THR A 492 -22.26 -6.98 28.03
CA THR A 492 -23.34 -7.97 28.07
C THR A 492 -23.17 -9.18 27.16
N TRP A 493 -23.66 -10.34 27.62
CA TRP A 493 -23.82 -11.53 26.79
C TRP A 493 -25.22 -12.13 26.96
N ASN A 494 -26.03 -12.05 25.89
CA ASN A 494 -27.42 -12.48 25.87
C ASN A 494 -27.59 -13.71 24.98
N THR A 495 -27.98 -14.85 25.57
CA THR A 495 -28.25 -16.11 24.86
C THR A 495 -29.74 -16.44 24.90
N SER A 496 -30.42 -16.47 23.75
CA SER A 496 -31.89 -16.61 23.71
C SER A 496 -32.44 -17.99 24.08
N ILE A 497 -31.59 -19.02 24.18
CA ILE A 497 -31.97 -20.40 24.56
C ILE A 497 -31.12 -20.87 25.75
N ASP A 498 -30.34 -21.94 25.58
CA ASP A 498 -29.57 -22.56 26.65
C ASP A 498 -28.17 -21.93 26.71
N LEU A 499 -27.69 -21.64 27.92
CA LEU A 499 -26.26 -21.43 28.16
C LEU A 499 -25.71 -22.65 28.91
N ARG A 500 -24.79 -23.39 28.30
CA ARG A 500 -24.18 -24.58 28.89
C ARG A 500 -22.70 -24.35 29.19
N VAL A 501 -22.34 -24.43 30.46
CA VAL A 501 -20.96 -24.27 30.93
C VAL A 501 -20.41 -25.64 31.36
N GLY A 502 -19.40 -26.13 30.64
CA GLY A 502 -18.97 -27.51 30.69
C GLY A 502 -20.01 -28.44 30.07
N HIS A 503 -20.19 -28.38 28.75
CA HIS A 503 -21.16 -29.25 28.06
C HIS A 503 -20.68 -30.71 28.04
N ASN A 504 -19.55 -30.98 27.39
CA ASN A 504 -18.85 -32.28 27.40
C ASN A 504 -17.36 -32.13 27.79
N GLY A 505 -16.83 -30.91 27.76
CA GLY A 505 -15.47 -30.57 28.13
C GLY A 505 -15.41 -29.81 29.46
N GLN A 506 -14.39 -28.96 29.57
CA GLN A 506 -14.19 -28.04 30.68
C GLN A 506 -14.66 -26.65 30.25
N GLY A 507 -15.64 -26.09 30.96
CA GLY A 507 -16.12 -24.74 30.70
C GLY A 507 -16.05 -23.87 31.94
N THR A 508 -15.56 -22.65 31.76
CA THR A 508 -15.55 -21.61 32.80
C THR A 508 -16.25 -20.35 32.29
N LEU A 509 -17.17 -19.80 33.09
CA LEU A 509 -17.78 -18.49 32.86
C LEU A 509 -17.51 -17.59 34.07
N ASN A 510 -16.92 -16.45 33.84
CA ASN A 510 -16.74 -15.40 34.83
C ASN A 510 -17.63 -14.20 34.48
N VAL A 511 -18.41 -13.73 35.45
CA VAL A 511 -19.23 -12.52 35.34
C VAL A 511 -18.82 -11.59 36.46
N GLU A 512 -18.12 -10.53 36.10
CA GLU A 512 -17.34 -9.70 37.02
C GLU A 512 -17.63 -8.21 36.79
N GLU A 513 -17.30 -7.37 37.77
CA GLU A 513 -17.27 -5.90 37.63
C GLU A 513 -18.46 -5.28 36.86
N GLU A 514 -19.70 -5.55 37.27
CA GLU A 514 -20.95 -5.05 36.63
C GLU A 514 -21.35 -5.72 35.30
N GLY A 515 -20.61 -6.74 34.86
CA GLY A 515 -20.93 -7.55 33.69
C GLY A 515 -22.30 -8.25 33.78
N GLN A 516 -22.99 -8.40 32.65
CA GLN A 516 -24.35 -8.93 32.59
C GLN A 516 -24.44 -10.12 31.63
N VAL A 517 -24.86 -11.28 32.14
CA VAL A 517 -25.16 -12.46 31.31
C VAL A 517 -26.63 -12.82 31.45
N SER A 518 -27.31 -13.13 30.35
CA SER A 518 -28.69 -13.61 30.40
C SER A 518 -28.96 -14.78 29.47
N ASN A 519 -29.82 -15.69 29.90
CA ASN A 519 -30.31 -16.79 29.06
C ASN A 519 -31.68 -17.34 29.48
N VAL A 520 -32.23 -18.29 28.70
CA VAL A 520 -33.43 -19.04 29.11
C VAL A 520 -33.07 -20.11 30.12
N ALA A 521 -32.36 -21.17 29.73
CA ALA A 521 -32.00 -22.25 30.65
C ALA A 521 -30.49 -22.36 30.84
N GLY A 522 -30.04 -22.36 32.10
CA GLY A 522 -28.63 -22.45 32.46
C GLY A 522 -28.28 -23.88 32.86
N ILE A 523 -27.19 -24.42 32.34
CA ILE A 523 -26.71 -25.76 32.71
C ILE A 523 -25.22 -25.73 32.98
N ILE A 524 -24.80 -26.19 34.16
CA ILE A 524 -23.40 -26.28 34.56
C ILE A 524 -23.03 -27.75 34.77
N GLY A 525 -22.03 -28.26 34.03
CA GLY A 525 -21.62 -29.68 34.06
C GLY A 525 -22.69 -30.60 33.46
N ASN A 526 -22.87 -30.54 32.13
CA ASN A 526 -24.02 -31.14 31.45
C ASN A 526 -23.91 -32.66 31.23
N LEU A 527 -22.80 -33.14 30.68
CA LEU A 527 -22.60 -34.55 30.30
C LEU A 527 -21.57 -35.26 31.19
N THR A 528 -21.51 -36.59 31.10
CA THR A 528 -20.58 -37.42 31.85
C THR A 528 -19.12 -36.97 31.67
N GLY A 529 -18.41 -36.70 32.77
CA GLY A 529 -17.01 -36.29 32.74
C GLY A 529 -16.77 -34.80 32.46
N SER A 530 -17.81 -34.04 32.10
CA SER A 530 -17.71 -32.58 31.94
C SER A 530 -17.48 -31.88 33.28
N ILE A 531 -16.79 -30.74 33.23
CA ILE A 531 -16.55 -29.84 34.36
C ILE A 531 -17.05 -28.45 33.96
N GLY A 532 -18.08 -27.98 34.64
CA GLY A 532 -18.58 -26.61 34.48
C GLY A 532 -18.31 -25.78 35.73
N MET A 533 -17.80 -24.58 35.56
CA MET A 533 -17.60 -23.60 36.62
C MET A 533 -18.18 -22.26 36.20
N VAL A 534 -19.02 -21.67 37.04
CA VAL A 534 -19.51 -20.30 36.87
C VAL A 534 -19.19 -19.49 38.12
N ASN A 535 -18.56 -18.33 37.93
CA ASN A 535 -18.27 -17.38 38.99
C ASN A 535 -19.03 -16.08 38.70
N VAL A 536 -19.87 -15.63 39.63
CA VAL A 536 -20.52 -14.33 39.57
C VAL A 536 -20.04 -13.52 40.76
N THR A 537 -19.20 -12.51 40.51
CA THR A 537 -18.47 -11.78 41.54
C THR A 537 -18.52 -10.27 41.28
N GLY A 538 -18.34 -9.47 42.34
CA GLY A 538 -18.38 -8.02 42.26
C GLY A 538 -19.79 -7.43 42.31
N ASP A 539 -19.88 -6.19 42.80
CA ASP A 539 -21.14 -5.45 42.87
C ASP A 539 -21.71 -5.22 41.46
N GLY A 540 -23.02 -5.44 41.30
CA GLY A 540 -23.73 -5.16 40.03
C GLY A 540 -23.67 -6.26 38.99
N SER A 541 -22.73 -7.21 39.08
CA SER A 541 -22.63 -8.35 38.17
C SER A 541 -23.88 -9.25 38.26
N THR A 542 -24.43 -9.68 37.12
CA THR A 542 -25.58 -10.60 37.11
C THR A 542 -25.50 -11.71 36.09
N TRP A 543 -26.07 -12.86 36.47
CA TRP A 543 -26.39 -13.95 35.56
C TRP A 543 -27.88 -14.31 35.69
N THR A 544 -28.70 -13.82 34.75
CA THR A 544 -30.15 -13.96 34.77
C THR A 544 -30.61 -15.16 33.95
N ASN A 545 -31.38 -16.06 34.57
CA ASN A 545 -31.98 -17.21 33.88
C ASN A 545 -33.51 -17.07 33.92
N SER A 546 -34.15 -16.92 32.75
CA SER A 546 -35.62 -16.81 32.68
C SER A 546 -36.36 -18.15 32.80
N GLY A 547 -35.62 -19.26 32.69
CA GLY A 547 -36.06 -20.63 32.86
C GLY A 547 -35.24 -21.37 33.93
N ASN A 548 -35.06 -22.68 33.75
CA ASN A 548 -34.41 -23.53 34.76
C ASN A 548 -32.89 -23.34 34.78
N LEU A 549 -32.32 -23.25 35.98
CA LEU A 549 -30.89 -23.41 36.23
C LEU A 549 -30.61 -24.82 36.80
N THR A 550 -29.70 -25.57 36.16
CA THR A 550 -29.24 -26.88 36.60
C THR A 550 -27.74 -26.85 36.89
N VAL A 551 -27.34 -27.20 38.11
CA VAL A 551 -25.94 -27.30 38.53
C VAL A 551 -25.59 -28.76 38.81
N GLY A 552 -24.68 -29.34 38.02
CA GLY A 552 -24.32 -30.74 38.07
C GLY A 552 -25.43 -31.65 37.52
N ASN A 553 -25.66 -31.63 36.21
CA ASN A 553 -26.68 -32.46 35.58
C ASN A 553 -26.28 -33.94 35.55
N ILE A 554 -25.25 -34.26 34.76
CA ILE A 554 -24.58 -35.57 34.72
C ILE A 554 -23.08 -35.41 35.05
N GLY A 555 -22.51 -34.24 34.73
CA GLY A 555 -21.12 -33.89 35.03
C GLY A 555 -20.96 -33.20 36.38
N ASN A 556 -19.79 -32.60 36.59
CA ASN A 556 -19.50 -31.81 37.78
C ASN A 556 -19.75 -30.33 37.48
N GLY A 557 -20.75 -29.74 38.14
CA GLY A 557 -21.05 -28.31 38.03
C GLY A 557 -20.78 -27.59 39.34
N THR A 558 -20.13 -26.43 39.26
CA THR A 558 -19.90 -25.51 40.37
C THR A 558 -20.41 -24.13 40.01
N LEU A 559 -21.20 -23.51 40.90
CA LEU A 559 -21.63 -22.13 40.81
C LEU A 559 -21.17 -21.38 42.06
N ASN A 560 -20.29 -20.41 41.90
CA ASN A 560 -19.84 -19.52 42.95
C ASN A 560 -20.51 -18.15 42.78
N VAL A 561 -21.08 -17.64 43.85
CA VAL A 561 -21.72 -16.31 43.88
C VAL A 561 -21.16 -15.60 45.11
N GLU A 562 -20.33 -14.60 44.87
CA GLU A 562 -19.62 -13.89 45.93
C GLU A 562 -20.17 -12.46 46.09
N ALA A 563 -19.84 -11.81 47.22
CA ALA A 563 -20.51 -10.59 47.69
C ALA A 563 -20.61 -9.51 46.59
N GLY A 564 -21.83 -9.07 46.31
CA GLY A 564 -22.16 -8.05 45.30
C GLY A 564 -22.90 -8.58 44.07
N GLY A 565 -22.68 -9.86 43.70
CA GLY A 565 -23.32 -10.49 42.55
C GLY A 565 -24.73 -10.97 42.91
N GLY A 566 -25.78 -10.38 42.31
CA GLY A 566 -27.13 -10.86 42.60
C GLY A 566 -28.29 -10.03 42.09
N ARG A 567 -28.78 -10.41 40.90
CA ARG A 567 -30.22 -10.51 40.65
C ARG A 567 -30.45 -11.72 39.75
N PHE A 568 -31.16 -12.73 40.26
CA PHE A 568 -31.51 -13.96 39.54
C PHE A 568 -32.88 -13.83 38.90
#